data_AF-A0A2E4AT74-F1
#
_entry.id   AF-A0A2E4AT74-F1
#
_cell.length_a   1.000
_cell.length_b   1.000
_cell.length_c   1.000
_cell.angle_alpha   90.00
_cell.angle_beta   90.00
_cell.angle_gamma   90.00
#
_symmetry.space_group_name_H-M   'P 1'
#
loop_
_entity.id
_entity.type
_entity.pdbx_description
1 polymer ?
#
loop_
_entity_poly.entity_id
_entity_poly.type
_entity_poly.pdbx_seq_one_letter_code
_entity_poly.pdbx_strand_id
1 'polypeptide(L)'
;IRCGGLAMHHLDTRPLLPRIALPTCIIKAANDSVVSAEKGAALEHGISSAKISVLQNVGHAPYCEDPEAFNIAISSFLASLSDPGDLS
;
A
#
# COMPACT_ATOMS: atom_id res chain seq x y z
N ILE A 1 -11.50 -16.39 -14.41
CA ILE A 1 -10.13 -15.91 -14.74
C ILE A 1 -9.29 -17.13 -15.09
N ARG A 2 -8.67 -17.19 -16.27
CA ARG A 2 -7.99 -18.40 -16.78
C ARG A 2 -6.51 -18.53 -16.36
N CYS A 3 -5.85 -17.43 -15.95
CA CYS A 3 -4.55 -17.43 -15.28
C CYS A 3 -4.33 -16.11 -14.53
N GLY A 4 -3.44 -16.10 -13.53
CA GLY A 4 -3.19 -14.93 -12.66
C GLY A 4 -2.66 -13.70 -13.40
N GLY A 5 -1.81 -13.87 -14.41
CA GLY A 5 -1.26 -12.75 -15.19
C GLY A 5 -2.33 -11.95 -15.94
N LEU A 6 -3.29 -12.64 -16.58
CA LEU A 6 -4.42 -11.97 -17.25
C LEU A 6 -5.31 -11.20 -16.26
N ALA A 7 -5.42 -11.66 -15.01
CA ALA A 7 -6.17 -10.95 -13.98
C ALA A 7 -5.58 -9.56 -13.74
N MET A 8 -4.26 -9.45 -13.62
CA MET A 8 -3.57 -8.19 -13.33
C MET A 8 -3.79 -7.12 -14.41
N HIS A 9 -4.04 -7.54 -15.66
CA HIS A 9 -4.26 -6.63 -16.78
C HIS A 9 -5.74 -6.28 -17.03
N HIS A 10 -6.67 -7.18 -16.70
CA HIS A 10 -8.08 -7.04 -17.08
C HIS A 10 -9.03 -6.82 -15.91
N LEU A 11 -8.61 -7.11 -14.67
CA LEU A 11 -9.45 -6.92 -13.51
C LEU A 11 -9.34 -5.48 -13.00
N ASP A 12 -10.40 -4.71 -13.19
CA ASP A 12 -10.51 -3.39 -12.60
C ASP A 12 -11.17 -3.47 -11.21
N THR A 13 -10.38 -3.28 -10.16
CA THR A 13 -10.84 -3.26 -8.77
C THR A 13 -11.09 -1.85 -8.23
N ARG A 14 -10.86 -0.79 -9.02
CA ARG A 14 -11.09 0.60 -8.59
C ARG A 14 -12.50 0.84 -8.04
N PRO A 15 -13.58 0.27 -8.60
CA PRO A 15 -14.93 0.44 -8.03
C PRO A 15 -15.11 -0.16 -6.62
N LEU A 16 -14.20 -1.02 -6.18
CA LEU A 16 -14.25 -1.67 -4.86
C LEU A 16 -13.49 -0.89 -3.79
N LEU A 17 -12.58 0.02 -4.17
CA LEU A 17 -11.75 0.77 -3.22
C LEU A 17 -12.56 1.54 -2.17
N PRO A 18 -13.67 2.22 -2.53
CA PRO A 18 -14.48 2.95 -1.54
C PRO A 18 -15.16 2.03 -0.51
N ARG A 19 -15.21 0.71 -0.75
CA ARG A 19 -15.79 -0.27 0.18
C ARG A 19 -14.81 -0.68 1.29
N ILE A 20 -13.54 -0.28 1.20
CA ILE A 20 -12.53 -0.60 2.21
C ILE A 20 -12.75 0.32 3.42
N ALA A 21 -13.40 -0.21 4.45
CA ALA A 21 -13.70 0.52 5.68
C ALA A 21 -12.63 0.37 6.77
N LEU A 22 -11.71 -0.58 6.62
CA LEU A 22 -10.65 -0.84 7.60
C LEU A 22 -9.50 0.17 7.45
N PRO A 23 -8.76 0.46 8.53
CA PRO A 23 -7.51 1.20 8.45
C PRO A 23 -6.59 0.54 7.43
N THR A 24 -6.07 1.32 6.50
CA THR A 24 -5.25 0.81 5.38
C THR A 24 -3.94 1.58 5.32
N CYS A 25 -2.85 0.90 5.00
CA CYS A 25 -1.56 1.53 4.71
C CYS A 25 -1.17 1.23 3.26
N ILE A 26 -0.84 2.28 2.51
CA ILE A 26 -0.29 2.19 1.17
C ILE A 26 1.19 2.55 1.27
N ILE A 27 2.06 1.56 1.05
CA ILE A 27 3.51 1.76 1.00
C ILE A 27 3.92 1.87 -0.46
N LYS A 28 4.59 2.97 -0.80
CA LYS A 28 5.07 3.27 -2.16
C LYS A 28 6.57 3.46 -2.15
N ALA A 29 7.19 3.16 -3.28
CA ALA A 29 8.57 3.49 -3.55
C ALA A 29 8.63 4.73 -4.47
N ALA A 30 9.49 5.69 -4.12
CA ALA A 30 9.62 6.95 -4.88
C ALA A 30 10.13 6.72 -6.31
N ASN A 31 10.94 5.68 -6.53
CA ASN A 31 11.54 5.35 -7.82
C ASN A 31 10.91 4.09 -8.45
N ASP A 32 9.66 3.76 -8.11
CA ASP A 32 8.95 2.62 -8.70
C ASP A 32 8.70 2.86 -10.20
N SER A 33 9.39 2.09 -11.04
CA SER A 33 9.25 2.13 -12.50
C SER A 33 8.19 1.16 -13.04
N VAL A 34 7.68 0.25 -12.20
CA VAL A 34 6.72 -0.79 -12.57
C VAL A 34 5.29 -0.30 -12.31
N VAL A 35 5.06 0.36 -11.17
CA VAL A 35 3.78 0.97 -10.84
C VAL A 35 3.82 2.46 -11.20
N SER A 36 3.11 2.81 -12.26
CA SER A 36 2.93 4.21 -12.67
C SER A 36 2.35 5.08 -11.55
N ALA A 37 2.79 6.34 -11.46
CA ALA A 37 2.28 7.31 -10.50
C ALA A 37 0.75 7.45 -10.50
N GLU A 38 0.12 7.39 -11.68
CA GLU A 38 -1.34 7.45 -11.84
C GLU A 38 -2.08 6.31 -11.14
N LYS A 39 -1.56 5.08 -11.23
CA LYS A 39 -2.12 3.90 -10.54
C LYS A 39 -1.96 4.03 -9.03
N GLY A 40 -0.81 4.53 -8.56
CA GLY A 40 -0.60 4.85 -7.15
C GLY A 40 -1.61 5.88 -6.64
N ALA A 41 -1.76 6.99 -7.37
CA ALA A 41 -2.72 8.03 -7.04
C ALA A 41 -4.17 7.52 -7.04
N ALA A 42 -4.55 6.65 -7.97
CA ALA A 42 -5.89 6.05 -7.99
C ALA A 42 -6.19 5.24 -6.71
N LEU A 43 -5.18 4.56 -6.16
CA LEU A 43 -5.32 3.81 -4.91
C LEU A 43 -5.45 4.75 -3.71
N GLU A 44 -4.62 5.80 -3.65
CA GLU A 44 -4.63 6.81 -2.59
C GLU A 44 -5.97 7.55 -2.51
N HIS A 45 -6.52 7.97 -3.65
CA HIS A 45 -7.81 8.65 -3.68
C HIS A 45 -9.00 7.70 -3.49
N GLY A 46 -8.84 6.42 -3.86
CA GLY A 46 -9.91 5.44 -3.81
C GLY A 46 -10.19 4.89 -2.41
N ILE A 47 -9.21 4.93 -1.50
CA ILE A 47 -9.32 4.42 -0.13
C ILE A 47 -9.23 5.58 0.85
N SER A 48 -10.38 6.09 1.30
CA SER A 48 -10.42 7.28 2.15
C SER A 48 -9.71 7.14 3.50
N SER A 49 -9.58 5.91 4.02
CA SER A 49 -8.88 5.60 5.29
C SER A 49 -7.38 5.33 5.12
N ALA A 50 -6.84 5.43 3.90
CA ALA A 50 -5.46 5.04 3.64
C ALA A 50 -4.46 6.05 4.21
N LYS A 51 -3.49 5.52 4.97
CA LYS A 51 -2.24 6.21 5.29
C LYS A 51 -1.21 5.89 4.23
N ILE A 52 -0.48 6.90 3.76
CA ILE A 52 0.48 6.75 2.67
C ILE A 52 1.89 6.89 3.24
N SER A 53 2.74 5.89 3.01
CA SER A 53 4.16 5.93 3.33
C SER A 53 4.97 5.82 2.04
N VAL A 54 5.75 6.85 1.72
CA VAL A 54 6.61 6.88 0.53
C VAL A 54 8.06 6.69 0.93
N LEU A 55 8.61 5.53 0.59
CA LEU A 55 10.01 5.17 0.79
C LEU A 55 10.86 5.84 -0.29
N GLN A 56 11.83 6.63 0.14
CA GLN A 56 12.75 7.33 -0.76
C GLN A 56 13.89 6.40 -1.18
N ASN A 57 14.51 6.69 -2.33
CA ASN A 57 15.69 5.99 -2.83
C ASN A 57 15.54 4.48 -3.11
N VAL A 58 14.31 3.97 -3.16
CA VAL A 58 14.00 2.57 -3.51
C VAL A 58 13.13 2.48 -4.76
N GLY A 59 13.32 1.40 -5.53
CA GLY A 59 12.53 1.00 -6.68
C GLY A 59 11.36 0.08 -6.31
N HIS A 60 10.91 -0.74 -7.27
CA HIS A 60 9.65 -1.49 -7.15
C HIS A 60 9.61 -2.49 -5.98
N ALA A 61 10.75 -2.98 -5.50
CA ALA A 61 10.83 -3.96 -4.43
C ALA A 61 11.41 -3.34 -3.15
N PRO A 62 10.71 -2.37 -2.51
CA PRO A 62 11.23 -1.67 -1.35
C PRO A 62 11.59 -2.61 -0.19
N TYR A 63 10.87 -3.72 -0.05
CA TYR A 63 11.13 -4.76 0.96
C TYR A 63 12.45 -5.52 0.74
N CYS A 64 13.02 -5.49 -0.46
CA CYS A 64 14.34 -6.05 -0.76
C CYS A 64 15.43 -4.97 -0.77
N GLU A 65 15.11 -3.78 -1.26
CA GLU A 65 16.07 -2.69 -1.47
C GLU A 65 16.39 -1.93 -0.17
N ASP A 66 15.39 -1.67 0.66
CA ASP A 66 15.54 -1.11 2.01
C ASP A 66 14.56 -1.80 2.98
N PRO A 67 14.91 -3.02 3.43
CA PRO A 67 14.06 -3.77 4.34
C PRO A 67 13.84 -3.04 5.67
N GLU A 68 14.79 -2.23 6.13
CA GLU A 68 14.70 -1.49 7.38
C GLU A 68 13.60 -0.43 7.29
N ALA A 69 13.68 0.45 6.29
CA ALA A 69 12.67 1.49 6.11
C ALA A 69 11.28 0.89 5.83
N PHE A 70 11.20 -0.19 5.06
CA PHE A 70 9.95 -0.92 4.82
C PHE A 70 9.34 -1.48 6.12
N ASN A 71 10.15 -2.14 6.95
CA ASN A 71 9.71 -2.71 8.23
C ASN A 71 9.31 -1.63 9.24
N ILE A 72 10.00 -0.49 9.26
CA ILE A 72 9.61 0.67 10.07
C ILE A 72 8.22 1.17 9.64
N ALA A 73 7.99 1.33 8.34
CA ALA A 73 6.70 1.80 7.83
C ALA A 73 5.54 0.88 8.25
N ILE A 74 5.74 -0.45 8.17
CA ILE A 74 4.76 -1.44 8.66
C ILE A 74 4.57 -1.31 10.17
N SER A 75 5.65 -1.30 10.94
CA SER A 75 5.59 -1.29 12.41
C SER A 75 4.91 -0.02 12.93
N SER A 76 5.23 1.14 12.36
CA SER A 76 4.58 2.40 12.69
C SER A 76 3.09 2.39 12.36
N PHE A 77 2.70 1.77 11.23
CA PHE A 77 1.29 1.62 10.91
C PHE A 77 0.58 0.73 11.93
N LEU A 78 1.12 -0.45 12.24
CA LEU A 78 0.54 -1.37 13.22
C LEU A 78 0.42 -0.75 14.61
N ALA A 79 1.46 -0.07 15.08
CA ALA A 79 1.44 0.64 16.36
C ALA A 79 0.36 1.74 16.39
N SER A 80 0.05 2.35 15.24
CA SER A 80 -1.03 3.34 15.14
C SER A 80 -2.44 2.75 15.17
N LEU A 81 -2.58 1.42 15.07
CA LEU A 81 -3.85 0.71 15.18
C LEU A 81 -4.11 0.18 16.59
N SER A 82 -3.05 0.03 17.40
CA SER A 82 -3.14 -0.39 18.78
C SER A 82 -3.76 0.73 19.62
N ASP A 83 -4.97 0.51 20.14
CA ASP A 83 -5.56 1.39 21.14
C ASP A 83 -4.79 1.19 22.47
N PRO A 84 -4.47 2.24 23.26
CA PRO A 84 -3.83 2.08 24.57
C PRO A 84 -4.62 1.22 25.58
N GLY A 85 -5.81 0.72 25.23
CA GLY A 85 -6.67 -0.11 26.08
C GLY A 85 -6.55 -1.64 25.90
N ASP A 86 -5.76 -2.15 24.96
CA ASP A 86 -5.73 -3.60 24.63
C ASP A 86 -4.56 -4.37 25.31
N LEU A 87 -3.98 -3.80 26.38
CA LEU A 87 -2.93 -4.43 27.19
C LEU A 87 -3.36 -4.70 28.65
N SER A 88 -4.67 -4.78 28.92
CA SER A 88 -5.21 -5.16 30.24
C SER A 88 -5.57 -6.64 30.34
#